data_AF-A0A0S8FMN6-F1
#
_entry.id   AF-A0A0S8FMN6-F1
#
_cell.length_a   1.000
_cell.length_b   1.000
_cell.length_c   1.000
_cell.angle_alpha   90.00
_cell.angle_beta   90.00
_cell.angle_gamma   90.00
#
_symmetry.space_group_name_H-M   'P 1'
#
loop_
_entity.id
_entity.type
_entity.pdbx_description
1 polymer ?
#
loop_
_entity_poly.entity_id
_entity_poly.type
_entity_poly.pdbx_seq_one_letter_code
_entity_poly.pdbx_strand_id
1 'polypeptide(L)'
;MIDTIFGALQAVSTGIEAEAAKSLYGTMGATIGAGLAVIGAAIGIGRIGGSATESIARQPEAAGSISTAMIITAALIEGVALFALVIALLKG
;
A
#
# COMPACT_ATOMS: atom_id res chain seq x y z
N MET A 1 -41.34 -29.67 8.50
CA MET A 1 -40.57 -29.28 9.72
C MET A 1 -39.10 -29.65 9.57
N ILE A 2 -38.78 -30.88 9.13
CA ILE A 2 -37.39 -31.28 8.87
C ILE A 2 -36.77 -30.54 7.67
N ASP A 3 -37.55 -30.29 6.60
CA ASP A 3 -37.08 -29.53 5.43
C ASP A 3 -36.81 -28.06 5.75
N THR A 4 -37.59 -27.48 6.66
CA THR A 4 -37.39 -26.11 7.16
C THR A 4 -36.10 -26.01 7.97
N ILE A 5 -35.79 -27.03 8.78
CA ILE A 5 -34.55 -27.11 9.55
C ILE A 5 -33.34 -27.32 8.62
N PHE A 6 -33.47 -28.20 7.62
CA PHE A 6 -32.43 -28.45 6.64
C PHE A 6 -32.14 -27.21 5.77
N GLY A 7 -33.18 -26.49 5.33
CA GLY A 7 -33.04 -25.23 4.60
C GLY A 7 -32.37 -24.13 5.44
N ALA A 8 -32.71 -24.02 6.73
CA ALA A 8 -32.04 -23.09 7.64
C ALA A 8 -30.55 -23.45 7.86
N LEU A 9 -30.24 -24.75 7.96
CA LEU A 9 -28.86 -25.23 8.10
C LEU A 9 -28.03 -24.96 6.83
N GLN A 10 -28.61 -25.18 5.64
CA GLN A 10 -27.95 -24.85 4.37
C GLN A 10 -27.70 -23.34 4.22
N ALA A 11 -28.65 -22.49 4.60
CA ALA A 11 -28.47 -21.03 4.54
C ALA A 11 -27.38 -20.52 5.48
N VAL A 12 -27.23 -21.14 6.66
CA VAL A 12 -26.11 -20.85 7.57
C VAL A 12 -24.78 -21.33 6.99
N SER A 13 -24.74 -22.52 6.38
CA SER A 13 -23.54 -23.07 5.73
C SER A 13 -23.04 -22.18 4.60
N THR A 14 -23.92 -21.69 3.72
CA THR A 14 -23.53 -20.82 2.60
C THR A 14 -23.09 -19.43 3.04
N GLY A 15 -23.67 -18.90 4.12
CA GLY A 15 -23.25 -17.63 4.72
C GLY A 15 -21.81 -17.66 5.27
N ILE A 16 -21.38 -18.78 5.84
CA ILE A 16 -20.03 -18.96 6.37
C ILE A 16 -18.98 -18.98 5.24
N GLU A 17 -19.26 -19.69 4.14
CA GLU A 17 -18.32 -19.79 3.02
C GLU A 17 -18.15 -18.47 2.25
N ALA A 18 -19.23 -17.68 2.13
CA ALA A 18 -19.18 -16.38 1.47
C ALA A 18 -18.26 -15.39 2.20
N GLU A 19 -18.26 -15.39 3.53
CA GLU A 19 -17.46 -14.46 4.31
C GLU A 19 -15.98 -14.88 4.40
N ALA A 20 -15.71 -16.19 4.41
CA ALA A 20 -14.36 -16.72 4.25
C ALA A 20 -13.74 -16.33 2.89
N ALA A 21 -14.50 -16.41 1.80
CA ALA A 21 -14.04 -16.01 0.47
C ALA A 21 -13.76 -14.51 0.38
N LYS A 22 -14.64 -13.68 0.94
CA LYS A 22 -14.49 -12.21 0.95
C LYS A 22 -13.27 -11.76 1.76
N SER A 23 -12.99 -12.42 2.87
CA SER A 23 -11.77 -12.20 3.67
C SER A 23 -10.52 -12.52 2.85
N LEU A 24 -10.49 -13.66 2.15
CA LEU A 24 -9.34 -14.06 1.34
C LEU A 24 -9.04 -13.05 0.21
N TYR A 25 -10.05 -12.69 -0.59
CA TYR A 25 -9.86 -11.71 -1.68
C TYR A 25 -9.50 -10.32 -1.15
N GLY A 26 -10.04 -9.93 0.02
CA GLY A 26 -9.69 -8.70 0.71
C GLY A 26 -8.21 -8.65 1.12
N THR A 27 -7.73 -9.70 1.76
CA THR A 27 -6.33 -9.81 2.23
C THR A 27 -5.35 -9.91 1.05
N MET A 28 -5.68 -10.65 -0.01
CA MET A 28 -4.82 -10.74 -1.20
C MET A 28 -4.73 -9.42 -1.95
N GLY A 29 -5.85 -8.73 -2.17
CA GLY A 29 -5.86 -7.41 -2.81
C GLY A 29 -5.07 -6.36 -2.01
N ALA A 30 -5.23 -6.39 -0.68
CA ALA A 30 -4.53 -5.50 0.24
C ALA A 30 -3.00 -5.69 0.21
N THR A 31 -2.53 -6.94 0.30
CA THR A 31 -1.09 -7.25 0.33
C THR A 31 -0.40 -7.02 -1.02
N ILE A 32 -1.06 -7.36 -2.13
CA ILE A 32 -0.54 -7.08 -3.48
C ILE A 32 -0.49 -5.57 -3.73
N GLY A 33 -1.58 -4.85 -3.40
CA GLY A 33 -1.63 -3.40 -3.54
C GLY A 33 -0.55 -2.68 -2.74
N ALA A 34 -0.31 -3.12 -1.49
CA ALA A 34 0.78 -2.61 -0.66
C ALA A 34 2.15 -2.85 -1.29
N GLY A 35 2.42 -4.07 -1.76
CA GLY A 35 3.69 -4.41 -2.42
C GLY A 35 3.96 -3.53 -3.64
N LEU A 36 2.95 -3.31 -4.48
CA LEU A 36 3.07 -2.43 -5.64
C LEU A 36 3.32 -0.97 -5.24
N ALA A 37 2.66 -0.48 -4.20
CA ALA A 37 2.88 0.87 -3.69
C ALA A 37 4.31 1.07 -3.18
N VAL A 38 4.86 0.09 -2.43
CA VAL A 38 6.25 0.11 -1.95
C VAL A 38 7.25 0.11 -3.10
N ILE A 39 7.03 -0.70 -4.14
CA ILE A 39 7.88 -0.72 -5.34
C ILE A 39 7.88 0.66 -6.03
N GLY A 40 6.69 1.25 -6.21
CA GLY A 40 6.56 2.59 -6.80
C GLY A 40 7.29 3.66 -5.98
N ALA A 41 7.16 3.61 -4.65
CA ALA A 41 7.84 4.52 -3.74
C ALA A 41 9.36 4.38 -3.83
N ALA A 42 9.88 3.14 -3.80
CA ALA A 42 11.31 2.84 -3.90
C ALA A 42 11.95 3.38 -5.19
N ILE A 43 11.26 3.22 -6.32
CA ILE A 43 11.72 3.76 -7.61
C ILE A 43 11.70 5.30 -7.59
N GLY A 44 10.63 5.90 -7.07
CA GLY A 44 10.49 7.36 -6.99
C GLY A 44 11.57 8.00 -6.14
N ILE A 45 11.76 7.51 -4.91
CA ILE A 45 12.76 8.04 -3.98
C ILE A 45 14.18 7.84 -4.49
N GLY A 46 14.49 6.69 -5.10
CA GLY A 46 15.81 6.42 -5.67
C GLY A 46 16.18 7.41 -6.77
N ARG A 47 15.23 7.76 -7.65
CA ARG A 47 15.45 8.76 -8.71
C ARG A 47 15.65 10.16 -8.15
N ILE A 48 14.87 10.54 -7.13
CA ILE A 48 15.00 11.84 -6.46
C ILE A 48 16.37 11.96 -5.80
N GLY A 49 16.78 10.95 -5.02
CA GLY A 49 18.08 10.95 -4.33
C GLY A 49 19.26 10.99 -5.29
N GLY A 50 19.22 10.22 -6.38
CA GLY A 50 20.24 10.25 -7.42
C GLY A 50 20.34 11.63 -8.09
N SER A 51 19.20 12.19 -8.50
CA SER A 51 19.16 13.50 -9.17
C SER A 51 19.61 14.64 -8.24
N ALA A 52 19.25 14.57 -6.95
CA ALA A 52 19.66 15.53 -5.95
C ALA A 52 21.18 15.49 -5.71
N THR A 53 21.75 14.29 -5.55
CA THR A 53 23.19 14.11 -5.32
C THR A 53 24.01 14.64 -6.48
N GLU A 54 23.59 14.32 -7.71
CA GLU A 54 24.25 14.79 -8.91
C GLU A 54 24.09 16.32 -9.12
N SER A 55 22.96 16.90 -8.72
CA SER A 55 22.77 18.35 -8.72
C SER A 55 23.66 19.06 -7.69
N ILE A 56 23.78 18.49 -6.48
CA ILE A 56 24.66 18.97 -5.40
C ILE A 56 26.13 18.93 -5.85
N ALA A 57 26.54 17.86 -6.54
CA ALA A 57 27.90 17.75 -7.06
C ALA A 57 28.26 18.84 -8.08
N ARG A 58 27.28 19.30 -8.88
CA ARG A 58 27.48 20.38 -9.85
C ARG A 58 27.41 21.78 -9.25
N GLN A 59 26.64 21.96 -8.18
CA GLN A 59 26.39 23.26 -7.54
C GLN A 59 26.40 23.11 -6.01
N PRO A 60 27.58 23.00 -5.40
CA PRO A 60 27.69 22.76 -3.96
C PRO A 60 27.13 23.93 -3.12
N GLU A 61 27.23 25.16 -3.62
CA GLU A 61 26.60 26.35 -3.02
C GLU A 61 25.07 26.25 -2.90
N ALA A 62 24.40 25.47 -3.74
CA ALA A 62 22.95 25.27 -3.69
C ALA A 62 22.52 24.03 -2.86
N ALA A 63 23.47 23.33 -2.21
CA ALA A 63 23.21 22.03 -1.61
C ALA A 63 22.08 22.01 -0.57
N GLY A 64 21.97 23.07 0.25
CA GLY A 64 20.90 23.19 1.24
C GLY A 64 19.51 23.30 0.61
N SER A 65 19.39 24.07 -0.47
CA SER A 65 18.13 24.23 -1.21
C SER A 65 17.72 22.92 -1.91
N ILE A 66 18.68 22.27 -2.58
CA ILE A 66 18.45 20.98 -3.25
C ILE A 66 18.04 19.90 -2.25
N SER A 67 18.72 19.81 -1.09
CA SER A 67 18.39 18.84 -0.05
C SER A 67 17.01 19.09 0.55
N THR A 68 16.62 20.36 0.71
CA THR A 68 15.27 20.71 1.19
C THR A 68 14.20 20.26 0.18
N ALA A 69 14.38 20.56 -1.10
CA ALA A 69 13.46 20.13 -2.15
C ALA A 69 13.38 18.59 -2.27
N MET A 70 14.54 17.91 -2.14
CA MET A 70 14.63 16.46 -2.10
C MET A 70 13.81 15.87 -0.95
N ILE A 71 13.97 16.38 0.27
CA ILE A 71 13.25 15.90 1.46
C ILE A 71 11.75 16.14 1.34
N ILE A 72 11.31 17.31 0.84
CA ILE A 72 9.89 17.59 0.63
C ILE A 72 9.29 16.58 -0.36
N THR A 73 9.97 16.35 -1.48
CA THR A 73 9.49 15.41 -2.50
C THR A 73 9.50 13.96 -1.98
N ALA A 74 10.53 13.59 -1.21
CA ALA A 74 10.62 12.30 -0.53
C ALA A 74 9.45 12.09 0.44
N ALA A 75 9.14 13.09 1.26
CA ALA A 75 8.04 13.03 2.23
C ALA A 75 6.67 12.88 1.56
N LEU A 76 6.45 13.50 0.40
CA LEU A 76 5.20 13.33 -0.37
C LEU A 76 5.04 11.88 -0.88
N ILE A 77 6.13 11.26 -1.36
CA ILE A 77 6.11 9.86 -1.81
C ILE A 77 5.87 8.91 -0.64
N GLU A 78 6.57 9.13 0.48
CA GLU A 78 6.38 8.35 1.71
C GLU A 78 4.95 8.47 2.25
N GLY A 79 4.33 9.65 2.16
CA GLY A 79 2.93 9.83 2.54
C GLY A 79 1.98 8.91 1.79
N VAL A 80 2.18 8.72 0.49
CA VAL A 80 1.36 7.79 -0.33
C VAL A 80 1.66 6.33 0.01
N ALA A 81 2.95 5.99 0.19
CA ALA A 81 3.38 4.64 0.54
C ALA A 81 2.82 4.20 1.90
N LEU A 82 2.88 5.07 2.91
CA LEU A 82 2.32 4.83 4.24
C LEU A 82 0.79 4.73 4.19
N PHE A 83 0.11 5.51 3.35
CA PHE A 83 -1.34 5.35 3.15
C PHE A 83 -1.70 3.96 2.63
N ALA A 84 -0.95 3.45 1.64
CA ALA A 84 -1.15 2.11 1.11
C ALA A 84 -0.87 1.03 2.18
N LEU A 85 0.18 1.21 2.99
CA LEU A 85 0.48 0.33 4.12
C LEU A 85 -0.64 0.32 5.17
N VAL A 86 -1.19 1.49 5.52
CA VAL A 86 -2.31 1.59 6.47
C VAL A 86 -3.54 0.85 5.94
N ILE A 87 -3.90 1.04 4.66
CA ILE A 87 -5.02 0.31 4.05
C ILE A 87 -4.77 -1.19 4.11
N ALA A 88 -3.54 -1.63 3.87
CA ALA A 88 -3.18 -3.03 3.91
C ALA A 88 -3.23 -3.62 5.31
N LEU A 89 -2.76 -2.90 6.33
CA LEU A 89 -2.87 -3.31 7.74
C LEU A 89 -4.30 -3.34 8.25
N LEU A 90 -5.22 -2.57 7.67
CA LEU A 90 -6.65 -2.59 8.02
C LEU A 90 -7.42 -3.73 7.32
N LYS A 91 -6.84 -4.36 6.31
CA LYS A 91 -7.50 -5.37 5.45
C LYS A 91 -6.82 -6.74 5.44
N GLY A 92 -5.55 -6.80 5.81
CA GLY A 92 -4.81 -8.02 6.12
C GLY A 92 -5.02 -8.43 7.57
#